data_AF-J9F674-F1
#
_entry.id   AF-J9F674-F1
#
_cell.length_a   1.000
_cell.length_b   1.000
_cell.length_c   1.000
_cell.angle_alpha   90.00
_cell.angle_beta   90.00
_cell.angle_gamma   90.00
#
_symmetry.space_group_name_H-M   'P 1'
#
loop_
_entity.id
_entity.type
_entity.pdbx_description
1 polymer ?
#
loop_
_entity_poly.entity_id
_entity_poly.type
_entity_poly.pdbx_seq_one_letter_code
_entity_poly.pdbx_strand_id
1 'polypeptide(L)'
;MQIQLTVNRKEINEKVRQATGYTGAKMTADASAYERISTTRADTDILTRYFEEARAEATQSLISLLSSDSLTPETYTLSLNVSVAFNTAHLPTMQQSLQAYFVHAILSRWYSITNKEEAGQYADHAITLLQDVREKALYKQRPRRPTYT
;
A
#
# COMPACT_ATOMS: atom_id res chain seq x y z
N MET A 1 -13.80 18.39 3.02
CA MET A 1 -14.43 17.36 2.18
C MET A 1 -13.86 16.01 2.60
N GLN A 2 -14.67 14.95 2.61
CA GLN A 2 -14.19 13.62 2.99
C GLN A 2 -14.00 12.76 1.73
N ILE A 3 -12.88 12.04 1.66
CA ILE A 3 -12.61 11.04 0.63
C ILE A 3 -12.36 9.69 1.30
N GLN A 4 -12.59 8.61 0.56
CA GLN A 4 -12.45 7.25 1.08
C GLN A 4 -11.55 6.42 0.15
N LEU A 5 -10.60 5.72 0.74
CA LEU A 5 -9.72 4.76 0.08
C LEU A 5 -9.96 3.38 0.67
N THR A 6 -9.95 2.34 -0.16
CA THR A 6 -10.26 0.97 0.24
C THR A 6 -9.19 -0.01 -0.21
N VAL A 7 -8.79 -0.91 0.68
CA VAL A 7 -7.79 -1.93 0.38
C VAL A 7 -8.37 -3.30 0.72
N ASN A 8 -8.48 -4.17 -0.28
CA ASN A 8 -8.98 -5.52 -0.09
C ASN A 8 -7.83 -6.46 0.32
N ARG A 9 -7.94 -7.07 1.49
CA ARG A 9 -6.89 -7.95 2.04
C ARG A 9 -6.62 -9.17 1.16
N LYS A 10 -7.66 -9.79 0.58
CA LYS A 10 -7.50 -10.96 -0.29
C LYS A 10 -6.74 -10.59 -1.56
N GLU A 11 -7.05 -9.43 -2.16
CA GLU A 11 -6.35 -8.94 -3.35
C GLU A 11 -4.88 -8.64 -3.07
N ILE A 12 -4.57 -7.99 -1.93
CA ILE A 12 -3.18 -7.73 -1.54
C ILE A 12 -2.42 -9.03 -1.31
N ASN A 13 -2.99 -9.99 -0.57
CA ASN A 13 -2.35 -11.28 -0.31
C ASN A 13 -2.10 -12.06 -1.61
N GLU A 14 -3.01 -11.99 -2.58
CA GLU A 14 -2.83 -12.58 -3.90
C GLU A 14 -1.66 -11.94 -4.65
N LYS A 15 -1.58 -10.61 -4.70
CA LYS A 15 -0.46 -9.88 -5.34
C LYS A 15 0.88 -10.20 -4.68
N VAL A 16 0.92 -10.26 -3.35
CA VAL A 16 2.11 -10.65 -2.60
C VAL A 16 2.54 -12.06 -2.97
N ARG A 17 1.61 -13.02 -3.03
CA ARG A 17 1.92 -14.41 -3.42
C ARG A 17 2.47 -14.52 -4.84
N GLN A 18 1.88 -13.78 -5.77
CA GLN A 18 2.37 -13.75 -7.16
C GLN A 18 3.78 -13.16 -7.24
N ALA A 19 4.04 -12.07 -6.52
CA ALA A 19 5.33 -11.41 -6.51
C ALA A 19 6.43 -12.31 -5.89
N THR A 20 6.17 -12.93 -4.73
CA THR A 20 7.14 -13.82 -4.07
C THR A 20 7.40 -15.07 -4.90
N GLY A 21 6.37 -15.66 -5.51
CA GLY A 21 6.49 -16.80 -6.41
C GLY A 21 7.30 -16.45 -7.67
N TYR A 22 7.09 -15.26 -8.24
CA TYR A 22 7.87 -14.79 -9.39
C TYR A 22 9.34 -14.55 -9.04
N THR A 23 9.63 -13.85 -7.94
CA THR A 23 11.02 -13.64 -7.47
C THR A 23 11.72 -14.97 -7.21
N GLY A 24 11.08 -15.89 -6.47
CA GLY A 24 11.63 -17.22 -6.20
C GLY A 24 11.88 -18.03 -7.48
N ALA A 25 10.98 -17.97 -8.47
CA ALA A 25 11.14 -18.67 -9.74
C ALA A 25 12.23 -18.06 -10.65
N LYS A 26 12.53 -16.76 -10.49
CA LYS A 26 13.56 -16.07 -11.28
C LYS A 26 14.98 -16.22 -10.72
N MET A 27 15.12 -16.59 -9.46
CA MET A 27 16.41 -16.91 -8.83
C MET A 27 16.93 -18.29 -9.26
N THR A 28 17.14 -18.47 -10.57
CA THR A 28 17.56 -19.75 -11.20
C THR A 28 18.94 -20.24 -10.75
N ALA A 29 19.75 -19.39 -10.13
CA ALA A 29 21.03 -19.76 -9.53
C ALA A 29 20.89 -20.51 -8.19
N ASP A 30 19.76 -20.37 -7.49
CA ASP A 30 19.48 -21.02 -6.21
C ASP A 30 18.28 -21.97 -6.39
N ALA A 31 18.55 -23.27 -6.50
CA ALA A 31 17.54 -24.30 -6.70
C ALA A 31 16.48 -24.36 -5.58
N SER A 32 16.78 -23.84 -4.38
CA SER A 32 15.88 -23.79 -3.23
C SER A 32 15.15 -22.45 -3.06
N ALA A 33 15.46 -21.45 -3.90
CA ALA A 33 14.92 -20.09 -3.76
C ALA A 33 13.40 -20.05 -3.84
N TYR A 34 12.79 -20.85 -4.74
CA TYR A 34 11.34 -20.89 -4.87
C TYR A 34 10.67 -21.35 -3.58
N GLU A 35 11.11 -22.47 -2.99
CA GLU A 35 10.52 -23.00 -1.75
C GLU A 35 10.76 -22.08 -0.55
N ARG A 36 11.91 -21.41 -0.51
CA ARG A 36 12.30 -20.51 0.58
C ARG A 36 11.59 -19.15 0.54
N ILE A 37 11.28 -18.65 -0.66
CA ILE A 37 10.79 -17.27 -0.86
C ILE A 37 9.29 -17.24 -1.16
N SER A 38 8.74 -18.23 -1.85
CA SER A 38 7.31 -18.22 -2.19
C SER A 38 6.44 -18.31 -0.93
N THR A 39 5.41 -17.48 -0.85
CA THR A 39 4.43 -17.56 0.24
C THR A 39 3.36 -18.59 -0.08
N THR A 40 2.98 -19.36 0.92
CA THR A 40 1.94 -20.38 0.83
C THR A 40 0.71 -19.97 1.65
N ARG A 41 -0.34 -20.80 1.64
CA ARG A 41 -1.50 -20.58 2.52
C ARG A 41 -1.16 -20.73 4.00
N ALA A 42 -0.09 -21.45 4.34
CA ALA A 42 0.36 -21.59 5.73
C ALA A 42 0.87 -20.26 6.31
N ASP A 43 1.33 -19.35 5.45
CA ASP A 43 1.88 -18.05 5.84
C ASP A 43 0.79 -16.98 6.06
N THR A 44 -0.49 -17.37 6.09
CA THR A 44 -1.61 -16.41 6.20
C THR A 44 -1.54 -15.59 7.49
N ASP A 45 -1.11 -16.18 8.60
CA ASP A 45 -1.05 -15.50 9.89
C ASP A 45 0.04 -14.42 9.91
N ILE A 46 1.22 -14.73 9.37
CA ILE A 46 2.32 -13.76 9.30
C ILE A 46 2.02 -12.64 8.29
N LEU A 47 1.39 -12.97 7.15
CA LEU A 47 0.93 -11.97 6.18
C LEU A 47 -0.16 -11.06 6.78
N THR A 48 -1.06 -11.61 7.60
CA THR A 48 -2.07 -10.81 8.30
C THR A 48 -1.42 -9.83 9.28
N ARG A 49 -0.43 -10.29 10.05
CA ARG A 49 0.34 -9.41 10.93
C ARG A 49 1.04 -8.29 10.16
N TYR A 50 1.72 -8.61 9.06
CA TYR A 50 2.39 -7.59 8.24
C TYR A 50 1.42 -6.60 7.61
N PHE A 51 0.22 -7.04 7.25
CA PHE A 51 -0.85 -6.16 6.79
C PHE A 51 -1.27 -5.17 7.89
N GLU A 52 -1.43 -5.63 9.14
CA GLU A 52 -1.78 -4.76 10.27
C GLU A 52 -0.68 -3.77 10.62
N GLU A 53 0.59 -4.18 10.53
CA GLU A 53 1.75 -3.29 10.71
C GLU A 53 1.78 -2.22 9.61
N ALA A 54 1.59 -2.60 8.34
CA ALA A 54 1.51 -1.65 7.22
C ALA A 54 0.31 -0.69 7.38
N ARG A 55 -0.83 -1.17 7.89
CA ARG A 55 -1.98 -0.31 8.21
C ARG A 55 -1.60 0.73 9.27
N ALA A 56 -0.95 0.30 10.36
CA ALA A 56 -0.55 1.21 11.43
C ALA A 56 0.38 2.33 10.92
N GLU A 57 1.33 1.99 10.06
CA GLU A 57 2.22 2.95 9.41
C GLU A 57 1.49 3.91 8.46
N ALA A 58 0.57 3.40 7.63
CA ALA A 58 -0.26 4.23 6.76
C ALA A 58 -1.11 5.22 7.56
N THR A 59 -1.78 4.75 8.60
CA THR A 59 -2.60 5.58 9.50
C THR A 59 -1.75 6.64 10.20
N GLN A 60 -0.55 6.28 10.67
CA GLN A 60 0.37 7.23 11.32
C GLN A 60 0.87 8.30 10.34
N SER A 61 1.22 7.94 9.11
CA SER A 61 1.69 8.89 8.09
C SER A 61 0.59 9.89 7.68
N LEU A 62 -0.66 9.43 7.67
CA LEU A 62 -1.82 10.22 7.25
C LEU A 62 -2.61 10.80 8.43
N ILE A 63 -2.08 10.74 9.66
CA ILE A 63 -2.78 11.13 10.89
C ILE A 63 -3.37 12.55 10.85
N SER A 64 -2.65 13.48 10.21
CA SER A 64 -3.10 14.88 10.07
C SER A 64 -4.35 15.07 9.20
N LEU A 65 -4.66 14.08 8.35
CA LEU A 65 -5.80 14.08 7.45
C LEU A 65 -6.83 13.02 7.84
N LEU A 66 -6.56 12.19 8.85
CA LEU A 66 -7.40 11.04 9.18
C LEU A 66 -8.77 11.49 9.71
N SER A 67 -9.84 11.00 9.07
CA SER A 67 -11.21 11.11 9.59
C SER A 67 -11.61 9.86 10.36
N SER A 68 -11.37 8.70 9.75
CA SER A 68 -11.68 7.39 10.34
C SER A 68 -10.81 6.30 9.73
N ASP A 69 -10.51 5.30 10.55
CA ASP A 69 -9.83 4.05 10.21
C ASP A 69 -10.81 2.92 10.57
N SER A 70 -11.19 2.10 9.59
CA SER A 70 -11.98 0.89 9.84
C SER A 70 -11.39 -0.32 9.13
N LEU A 71 -11.30 -1.42 9.87
CA LEU A 71 -10.86 -2.71 9.36
C LEU A 71 -11.99 -3.72 9.55
N THR A 72 -12.52 -4.19 8.42
CA THR A 72 -13.36 -5.38 8.38
C THR A 72 -12.49 -6.61 8.08
N PRO A 73 -12.99 -7.84 8.26
CA PRO A 73 -12.23 -9.05 7.93
C PRO A 73 -11.75 -9.12 6.47
N GLU A 74 -12.34 -8.38 5.54
CA GLU A 74 -11.97 -8.45 4.12
C GLU A 74 -11.36 -7.15 3.59
N THR A 75 -11.84 -6.02 4.09
CA THR A 75 -11.53 -4.71 3.53
C THR A 75 -11.09 -3.74 4.62
N TYR A 76 -9.94 -3.12 4.40
CA TYR A 76 -9.50 -1.94 5.11
C TYR A 76 -10.06 -0.70 4.42
N THR A 77 -10.64 0.21 5.19
CA THR A 77 -11.19 1.47 4.71
C THR A 77 -10.56 2.62 5.47
N LEU A 78 -9.98 3.55 4.71
CA LEU A 78 -9.34 4.75 5.22
C LEU A 78 -10.11 5.97 4.73
N SER A 79 -10.64 6.76 5.66
CA SER A 79 -11.30 8.03 5.34
C SER A 79 -10.38 9.20 5.68
N LEU A 80 -10.23 10.13 4.73
CA LEU A 80 -9.40 11.31 4.87
C LEU A 80 -10.21 12.60 4.70
N ASN A 81 -9.97 13.57 5.57
CA ASN A 81 -10.43 14.93 5.50
C ASN A 81 -9.47 15.74 4.64
N VAL A 82 -9.89 16.03 3.41
CA VAL A 82 -9.13 16.84 2.45
C VAL A 82 -9.78 18.22 2.28
N SER A 83 -9.02 19.13 1.67
CA SER A 83 -9.51 20.46 1.30
C SER A 83 -10.73 20.35 0.39
N VAL A 84 -11.67 21.30 0.50
CA VAL A 84 -12.77 21.46 -0.48
C VAL A 84 -12.26 21.75 -1.91
N ALA A 85 -11.04 22.27 -2.06
CA ALA A 85 -10.40 22.49 -3.35
C ALA A 85 -9.65 21.25 -3.88
N PHE A 86 -9.83 20.07 -3.27
CA PHE A 86 -9.14 18.86 -3.70
C PHE A 86 -9.62 18.38 -5.08
N ASN A 87 -8.67 17.95 -5.91
CA ASN A 87 -8.95 17.40 -7.23
C ASN A 87 -9.34 15.92 -7.14
N THR A 88 -10.61 15.61 -7.32
CA THR A 88 -11.11 14.22 -7.31
C THR A 88 -10.51 13.34 -8.41
N ALA A 89 -9.92 13.92 -9.46
CA ALA A 89 -9.21 13.15 -10.49
C ALA A 89 -7.97 12.41 -9.96
N HIS A 90 -7.43 12.79 -8.80
CA HIS A 90 -6.31 12.06 -8.18
C HIS A 90 -6.75 10.83 -7.40
N LEU A 91 -8.05 10.66 -7.07
CA LEU A 91 -8.53 9.54 -6.27
C LEU A 91 -8.15 8.16 -6.83
N PRO A 92 -8.32 7.87 -8.14
CA PRO A 92 -7.94 6.56 -8.67
C PRO A 92 -6.44 6.28 -8.52
N THR A 93 -5.61 7.29 -8.77
CA THR A 93 -4.15 7.16 -8.63
C THR A 93 -3.73 7.03 -7.16
N MET A 94 -4.36 7.74 -6.24
CA MET A 94 -4.11 7.59 -4.80
C MET A 94 -4.52 6.20 -4.30
N GLN A 95 -5.65 5.68 -4.79
CA GLN A 95 -6.13 4.35 -4.50
C GLN A 95 -5.14 3.27 -4.95
N GLN A 96 -4.60 3.43 -6.16
CA GLN A 96 -3.56 2.54 -6.69
C GLN A 96 -2.26 2.65 -5.89
N SER A 97 -1.77 3.86 -5.59
CA SER A 97 -0.56 4.07 -4.79
C SER A 97 -0.70 3.46 -3.40
N LEU A 98 -1.86 3.60 -2.75
CA LEU A 98 -2.13 2.99 -1.44
C LEU A 98 -2.11 1.46 -1.51
N GLN A 99 -2.77 0.86 -2.52
CA GLN A 99 -2.74 -0.60 -2.70
C GLN A 99 -1.31 -1.11 -2.97
N ALA A 100 -0.55 -0.40 -3.81
CA ALA A 100 0.84 -0.72 -4.08
C ALA A 100 1.69 -0.63 -2.81
N TYR A 101 1.49 0.41 -1.98
CA TYR A 101 2.17 0.55 -0.69
C TYR A 101 1.99 -0.71 0.17
N PHE A 102 0.76 -1.22 0.32
CA PHE A 102 0.51 -2.43 1.11
C PHE A 102 1.27 -3.65 0.57
N VAL A 103 1.30 -3.83 -0.75
CA VAL A 103 2.06 -4.94 -1.37
C VAL A 103 3.55 -4.81 -1.07
N HIS A 104 4.15 -3.64 -1.33
CA HIS A 104 5.59 -3.41 -1.13
C HIS A 104 5.99 -3.46 0.36
N ALA A 105 5.15 -2.94 1.25
CA ALA A 105 5.36 -2.98 2.70
C ALA A 105 5.38 -4.43 3.23
N ILE A 106 4.46 -5.28 2.77
CA ILE A 106 4.43 -6.70 3.15
C ILE A 106 5.62 -7.45 2.54
N LEU A 107 5.94 -7.21 1.27
CA LEU A 107 7.08 -7.84 0.60
C LEU A 107 8.40 -7.49 1.29
N SER A 108 8.62 -6.23 1.67
CA SER A 108 9.84 -5.82 2.36
C SER A 108 10.05 -6.58 3.68
N ARG A 109 8.98 -6.79 4.46
CA ARG A 109 9.02 -7.54 5.72
C ARG A 109 9.25 -9.02 5.50
N TRP A 110 8.57 -9.60 4.50
CA TRP A 110 8.77 -10.99 4.13
C TRP A 110 10.21 -11.24 3.67
N TYR A 111 10.72 -10.41 2.76
CA TYR A 111 12.09 -10.47 2.26
C TYR A 111 13.14 -10.16 3.33
N SER A 112 12.82 -9.43 4.38
CA SER A 112 13.74 -9.29 5.53
C SER A 112 14.08 -10.65 6.18
N ILE A 113 13.25 -11.67 5.99
CA ILE A 113 13.49 -13.04 6.44
C ILE A 113 13.98 -13.91 5.29
N THR A 114 13.35 -13.80 4.11
CA THR A 114 13.56 -14.74 2.99
C THR A 114 14.50 -14.24 1.90
N ASN A 115 14.72 -12.94 1.72
CA ASN A 115 15.63 -12.38 0.71
C ASN A 115 16.15 -10.97 1.09
N LYS A 116 17.09 -10.91 2.03
CA LYS A 116 17.51 -9.65 2.69
C LYS A 116 18.06 -8.59 1.74
N GLU A 117 18.67 -9.00 0.63
CA GLU A 117 19.32 -8.10 -0.32
C GLU A 117 18.30 -7.18 -1.02
N GLU A 118 17.11 -7.71 -1.35
CA GLU A 118 16.06 -6.94 -2.02
C GLU A 118 15.12 -6.23 -1.04
N ALA A 119 15.06 -6.67 0.22
CA ALA A 119 14.13 -6.17 1.23
C ALA A 119 14.15 -4.63 1.37
N GLY A 120 15.34 -4.02 1.35
CA GLY A 120 15.52 -2.57 1.45
C GLY A 120 14.87 -1.80 0.30
N GLN A 121 15.03 -2.27 -0.94
CA GLN A 121 14.44 -1.61 -2.10
C GLN A 121 12.91 -1.60 -2.02
N TYR A 122 12.30 -2.71 -1.59
CA TYR A 122 10.84 -2.76 -1.41
C TYR A 122 10.36 -1.83 -0.29
N ALA A 123 11.13 -1.66 0.78
CA ALA A 123 10.83 -0.72 1.86
C ALA A 123 10.88 0.74 1.36
N ASP A 124 11.92 1.10 0.59
CA ASP A 124 12.05 2.44 0.02
C ASP A 124 10.90 2.78 -0.92
N HIS A 125 10.52 1.83 -1.80
CA HIS A 125 9.37 2.00 -2.69
C HIS A 125 8.06 2.18 -1.91
N ALA A 126 7.86 1.43 -0.82
CA ALA A 126 6.69 1.60 0.04
C ALA A 126 6.65 3.03 0.63
N ILE A 127 7.77 3.53 1.13
CA ILE A 127 7.85 4.90 1.67
C ILE A 127 7.48 5.93 0.59
N THR A 128 8.04 5.82 -0.62
CA THR A 128 7.72 6.71 -1.74
C THR A 128 6.23 6.70 -2.09
N LEU A 129 5.62 5.52 -2.17
CA LEU A 129 4.19 5.37 -2.48
C LEU A 129 3.30 6.02 -1.42
N LEU A 130 3.66 5.91 -0.14
CA LEU A 130 2.90 6.51 0.95
C LEU A 130 3.05 8.04 0.97
N GLN A 131 4.24 8.57 0.68
CA GLN A 131 4.45 10.01 0.50
C GLN A 131 3.64 10.54 -0.69
N ASP A 132 3.61 9.82 -1.80
CA ASP A 132 2.81 10.18 -2.98
C ASP A 132 1.31 10.30 -2.65
N VAL A 133 0.75 9.35 -1.89
CA VAL A 133 -0.64 9.44 -1.40
C VAL A 133 -0.84 10.68 -0.55
N ARG A 134 0.09 10.96 0.38
CA ARG A 134 0.02 12.13 1.27
C ARG A 134 0.08 13.45 0.49
N GLU A 135 1.01 13.57 -0.44
CA GLU A 135 1.17 14.78 -1.27
C GLU A 135 -0.06 15.03 -2.13
N LYS A 136 -0.58 13.98 -2.80
CA LYS A 136 -1.82 14.09 -3.57
C LYS A 136 -3.00 14.50 -2.70
N ALA A 137 -3.13 13.97 -1.49
CA ALA A 137 -4.20 14.34 -0.55
C ALA A 137 -4.15 15.82 -0.13
N LEU A 138 -2.94 16.39 -0.04
CA LEU A 138 -2.70 17.79 0.32
C LEU A 138 -2.80 18.76 -0.87
N TYR A 139 -2.76 18.25 -2.10
CA TYR A 139 -2.79 19.06 -3.31
C TYR A 139 -4.13 19.80 -3.48
N LYS A 140 -4.07 21.12 -3.66
CA LYS A 140 -5.22 22.00 -3.85
C LYS A 140 -5.29 22.47 -5.30
N GLN A 141 -6.44 22.35 -5.93
CA GLN A 141 -6.67 22.97 -7.23
C GLN A 141 -6.57 24.49 -7.12
N ARG A 142 -5.95 25.12 -8.12
CA ARG A 142 -5.92 26.57 -8.22
C ARG A 142 -7.34 27.11 -8.45
N PRO A 143 -7.72 28.24 -7.84
CA PRO A 143 -9.03 28.85 -8.08
C PRO A 143 -9.23 29.15 -9.57
N ARG A 144 -10.38 28.76 -10.12
CA ARG A 144 -10.77 29.18 -11.48
C ARG A 144 -11.43 30.56 -11.39
N ARG A 145 -10.93 31.52 -12.17
CA ARG A 145 -11.50 32.87 -12.22
C ARG A 145 -12.91 32.79 -12.83
N PRO A 146 -13.96 33.35 -12.19
CA PRO A 146 -15.29 33.37 -12.80
C PRO A 146 -15.26 34.26 -14.04
N THR A 147 -15.68 33.70 -15.18
CA THR A 147 -16.00 34.46 -16.39
C THR A 147 -17.43 34.99 -16.24
N TYR A 148 -17.57 36.31 -16.16
CA TYR A 148 -18.86 36.98 -16.25
C TYR A 148 -19.25 37.06 -17.73
N THR A 149 -20.42 36.51 -18.08
CA THR A 149 -21.07 36.68 -19.39
C THR A 149 -22.13 37.76 -19.29
#